data_AF-A0A7C1GTL0-F1
#
_entry.id   AF-A0A7C1GTL0-F1
#
_cell.length_a   1.000
_cell.length_b   1.000
_cell.length_c   1.000
_cell.angle_alpha   90.00
_cell.angle_beta   90.00
_cell.angle_gamma   90.00
#
_symmetry.space_group_name_H-M   'P 1'
#
loop_
_entity.id
_entity.type
_entity.pdbx_description
1 polymer ?
#
loop_
_entity_poly.entity_id
_entity_poly.type
_entity_poly.pdbx_seq_one_letter_code
_entity_poly.pdbx_strand_id
1 'polypeptide(L)'
;MSTIEGIFSRLIIFENGKLRPIRTIEDSEHLLEKLTGIRENARRRGDEGGGGLKKDLDYLIWSITQMTALAYTREKHHFPEID
;
A
#
# COMPACT_ATOMS: atom_id res chain seq x y z
N MET A 1 9.73 18.55 6.13
CA MET A 1 8.81 17.43 5.89
C MET A 1 9.25 16.79 4.60
N SER A 2 9.68 15.52 4.63
CA SER A 2 10.19 14.87 3.42
C SER A 2 9.05 14.70 2.41
N THR A 3 9.36 14.72 1.12
CA THR A 3 8.35 14.62 0.06
C THR A 3 7.56 13.30 0.13
N ILE A 4 8.18 12.24 0.68
CA ILE A 4 7.57 10.92 0.91
C ILE A 4 6.60 10.97 2.11
N GLU A 5 6.98 11.63 3.21
CA GLU A 5 6.09 11.84 4.35
C GLU A 5 4.81 12.56 3.95
N GLY A 6 4.87 13.48 2.96
CA GLY A 6 3.68 14.14 2.41
C GLY A 6 2.72 13.20 1.70
N ILE A 7 3.26 12.23 0.93
CA ILE A 7 2.46 11.25 0.17
C ILE A 7 1.74 10.28 1.12
N PHE A 8 2.41 9.81 2.16
CA PHE A 8 1.83 8.87 3.13
C PHE A 8 1.19 9.53 4.35
N SER A 9 1.24 10.87 4.48
CA SER A 9 0.86 11.64 5.68
C SER A 9 -0.54 11.34 6.24
N ARG A 10 -1.44 10.80 5.42
CA ARG A 10 -2.84 10.49 5.79
C ARG A 10 -3.14 9.00 5.81
N LEU A 11 -2.17 8.14 5.51
CA LEU A 11 -2.37 6.69 5.49
C LEU A 11 -2.10 6.12 6.89
N ILE A 12 -3.17 5.65 7.52
CA ILE A 12 -3.12 5.00 8.83
C ILE A 12 -3.81 3.65 8.68
N ILE A 13 -3.14 2.60 9.14
CA ILE A 13 -3.69 1.25 9.18
C ILE A 13 -4.04 0.88 10.62
N PHE A 14 -5.12 0.12 10.79
CA PHE A 14 -5.45 -0.51 12.06
C PHE A 14 -5.05 -1.98 12.00
N GLU A 15 -4.05 -2.35 12.79
CA GLU A 15 -3.48 -3.70 12.81
C GLU A 15 -3.21 -4.14 14.24
N ASN A 16 -3.62 -5.37 14.59
CA ASN A 16 -3.41 -5.96 15.92
C ASN A 16 -3.86 -5.05 17.08
N GLY A 17 -5.00 -4.37 16.90
CA GLY A 17 -5.56 -3.48 17.91
C GLY A 17 -4.88 -2.11 17.99
N LYS A 18 -3.96 -1.77 17.08
CA LYS A 18 -3.19 -0.52 17.10
C LYS A 18 -3.31 0.23 15.79
N LEU A 19 -3.36 1.56 15.89
CA LEU A 19 -3.21 2.45 14.73
C LEU A 19 -1.71 2.63 14.44
N ARG A 20 -1.31 2.33 13.21
CA ARG A 20 0.05 2.53 12.71
C ARG A 20 0.01 3.43 11.48
N PRO A 21 0.74 4.56 11.47
CA PRO A 21 0.91 5.36 10.25
C PRO A 21 1.87 4.65 9.29
N ILE A 22 1.62 4.79 7.99
CA ILE A 22 2.59 4.45 6.94
C ILE A 22 3.47 5.68 6.73
N ARG A 23 4.78 5.53 6.84
CA ARG A 23 5.74 6.65 6.76
C ARG A 23 6.79 6.44 5.68
N THR A 24 7.08 5.20 5.33
CA THR A 24 8.11 4.84 4.36
C THR A 24 7.53 4.08 3.18
N ILE A 25 8.33 3.97 2.12
CA ILE A 25 8.03 3.07 1.00
C ILE A 25 7.95 1.62 1.50
N GLU A 26 8.88 1.20 2.36
CA GLU A 26 8.89 -0.14 2.97
C GLU A 26 7.59 -0.44 3.76
N ASP A 27 7.07 0.53 4.51
CA ASP A 27 5.78 0.39 5.21
C ASP A 27 4.64 0.09 4.21
N SER A 28 4.68 0.73 3.04
CA SER A 28 3.68 0.56 1.98
C SER A 28 3.83 -0.78 1.24
N GLU A 29 5.07 -1.25 1.03
CA GLU A 29 5.35 -2.55 0.42
C GLU A 29 4.87 -3.69 1.32
N HIS A 30 5.17 -3.60 2.62
CA HIS A 30 4.69 -4.59 3.58
C HIS A 30 3.15 -4.61 3.69
N LEU A 31 2.50 -3.46 3.52
CA LEU A 31 1.03 -3.40 3.44
C LEU A 31 0.51 -4.08 2.16
N LEU A 32 1.16 -3.87 1.01
CA LEU A 32 0.80 -4.52 -0.26
C LEU A 32 0.96 -6.04 -0.20
N GLU A 33 2.02 -6.55 0.43
CA GLU A 33 2.23 -7.98 0.66
C GLU A 33 1.07 -8.58 1.45
N LYS A 34 0.67 -7.94 2.56
CA LYS A 34 -0.44 -8.40 3.40
C LYS A 34 -1.76 -8.43 2.65
N LEU A 35 -2.10 -7.35 1.95
CA LEU A 35 -3.35 -7.27 1.19
C LEU A 35 -3.40 -8.32 0.06
N THR A 36 -2.27 -8.56 -0.60
CA THR A 36 -2.15 -9.62 -1.61
C THR A 36 -2.33 -11.00 -0.99
N GLY A 37 -1.74 -11.26 0.17
CA GLY A 37 -1.94 -12.51 0.91
C GLY A 37 -3.39 -12.73 1.35
N ILE A 38 -4.09 -11.68 1.79
CA ILE A 38 -5.52 -11.73 2.11
C ILE A 38 -6.34 -12.08 0.86
N ARG A 39 -6.09 -11.39 -0.25
CA ARG A 39 -6.75 -11.63 -1.54
C ARG A 39 -6.55 -13.06 -2.03
N GLU A 40 -5.33 -13.59 -1.92
CA GLU A 40 -5.04 -14.97 -2.29
C GLU A 40 -5.74 -15.98 -1.39
N ASN A 41 -5.75 -15.74 -0.08
CA ASN A 41 -6.45 -16.61 0.86
C ASN A 41 -7.96 -16.62 0.62
N ALA A 42 -8.56 -15.47 0.36
CA ALA A 42 -9.97 -15.36 -0.02
C ALA A 42 -10.25 -16.15 -1.32
N ARG A 43 -9.37 -16.03 -2.32
CA ARG A 43 -9.48 -16.79 -3.58
C ARG A 43 -9.40 -18.32 -3.34
N ARG A 44 -8.48 -18.78 -2.49
CA ARG A 44 -8.28 -20.21 -2.20
C ARG A 44 -9.43 -20.83 -1.40
N ARG A 45 -10.09 -20.05 -0.54
CA ARG A 45 -11.20 -20.53 0.29
C ARG A 45 -12.52 -20.71 -0.47
N GLY A 46 -12.53 -20.45 -1.79
CA GLY A 46 -13.76 -20.48 -2.57
C GLY A 46 -14.78 -19.47 -2.04
N ASP A 47 -14.28 -18.39 -1.43
CA ASP A 47 -15.10 -17.32 -0.89
C ASP A 47 -15.65 -16.52 -2.09
N GLU A 48 -16.60 -17.14 -2.79
CA GLU A 48 -17.50 -16.52 -3.76
C GLU A 48 -18.54 -15.62 -3.05
N GLY A 49 -18.49 -15.59 -1.71
CA GLY A 49 -19.26 -14.75 -0.79
C GLY A 49 -18.99 -13.26 -0.99
N GLY A 50 -19.51 -12.72 -2.09
CA GLY A 50 -19.62 -11.31 -2.38
C GLY A 50 -18.46 -10.78 -3.21
N GLY A 51 -18.69 -10.60 -4.51
CA GLY A 51 -17.77 -9.86 -5.40
C GLY A 51 -17.37 -8.46 -4.89
N GLY A 52 -18.08 -7.92 -3.89
CA GLY A 52 -17.71 -6.73 -3.13
C GLY A 52 -16.35 -6.82 -2.44
N LEU A 53 -16.10 -7.85 -1.62
CA LEU A 53 -14.82 -7.96 -0.87
C LEU A 53 -13.61 -8.05 -1.80
N LYS A 54 -13.73 -8.82 -2.88
CA LYS A 54 -12.69 -8.90 -3.91
C LYS A 54 -12.45 -7.55 -4.57
N LYS A 55 -13.52 -6.86 -4.97
CA LYS A 55 -13.43 -5.54 -5.63
C LYS A 55 -12.83 -4.49 -4.70
N ASP A 56 -13.19 -4.51 -3.43
CA ASP A 56 -12.66 -3.60 -2.41
C ASP A 56 -11.17 -3.87 -2.16
N LEU A 57 -10.76 -5.14 -2.06
CA LEU A 57 -9.35 -5.52 -1.96
C LEU A 57 -8.55 -5.12 -3.21
N ASP A 58 -9.08 -5.38 -4.41
CA ASP A 58 -8.44 -4.99 -5.68
C ASP A 58 -8.27 -3.46 -5.75
N TYR A 59 -9.27 -2.70 -5.33
CA TYR A 59 -9.22 -1.23 -5.28
C TYR A 59 -8.20 -0.70 -4.26
N LEU A 60 -8.14 -1.30 -3.07
CA LEU A 60 -7.17 -0.91 -2.04
C LEU A 60 -5.74 -1.19 -2.49
N ILE A 61 -5.48 -2.38 -3.05
CA ILE A 61 -4.17 -2.75 -3.59
C ILE A 61 -3.78 -1.75 -4.69
N TRP A 62 -4.67 -1.47 -5.64
CA TRP A 62 -4.40 -0.51 -6.71
C TRP A 62 -4.05 0.88 -6.15
N SER A 63 -4.85 1.40 -5.22
CA SER A 63 -4.64 2.73 -4.63
C SER A 63 -3.30 2.85 -3.92
N ILE A 64 -2.93 1.83 -3.14
CA ILE A 64 -1.66 1.81 -2.41
C ILE A 64 -0.49 1.70 -3.39
N THR A 65 -0.59 0.85 -4.42
CA THR A 65 0.43 0.74 -5.47
C THR A 65 0.68 2.08 -6.18
N GLN A 66 -0.38 2.86 -6.48
CA GLN A 66 -0.22 4.18 -7.10
C GLN A 66 0.52 5.15 -6.16
N MET A 67 0.21 5.14 -4.86
CA MET A 67 0.90 5.99 -3.88
C MET A 67 2.36 5.59 -3.70
N THR A 68 2.65 4.29 -3.62
CA THR A 68 4.01 3.75 -3.53
C THR A 68 4.82 4.09 -4.78
N ALA A 69 4.26 3.94 -5.98
CA ALA A 69 4.91 4.32 -7.23
C ALA A 69 5.24 5.82 -7.28
N LEU A 70 4.31 6.68 -6.84
CA LEU A 70 4.55 8.12 -6.75
C LEU A 70 5.69 8.45 -5.77
N ALA A 71 5.73 7.76 -4.61
CA ALA A 71 6.80 7.93 -3.63
C ALA A 71 8.16 7.53 -4.22
N TYR A 72 8.24 6.38 -4.90
CA TYR A 72 9.43 5.92 -5.60
C TYR A 72 9.90 6.88 -6.68
N THR A 73 9.00 7.37 -7.54
CA THR A 73 9.34 8.33 -8.60
C THR A 73 9.95 9.60 -7.99
N ARG A 74 9.38 10.10 -6.89
CA ARG A 74 9.89 11.31 -6.24
C ARG A 74 11.19 11.09 -5.45
N GLU A 75 11.40 9.92 -4.89
CA GLU A 75 12.70 9.56 -4.30
C GLU A 75 13.79 9.49 -5.37
N LYS A 76 13.49 8.88 -6.53
CA LYS A 76 14.42 8.74 -7.65
C LYS A 76 14.78 10.08 -8.29
N HIS A 77 13.84 11.03 -8.40
CA HIS A 77 14.12 12.39 -8.87
C HIS A 77 14.85 13.27 -7.85
N HIS A 78 15.05 12.80 -6.61
CA HIS A 78 15.83 13.51 -5.59
C HIS A 78 17.34 13.22 -5.68
N PHE A 79 17.76 12.29 -6.55
CA PHE A 79 19.14 12.12 -6.99
C PHE A 79 19.26 12.64 -8.43
N PRO A 80 19.76 13.87 -8.65
CA PRO A 80 20.18 14.24 -9.99
C PRO A 80 21.34 13.33 -10.38
N GLU A 81 21.35 13.00 -11.67
CA GLU A 81 22.36 12.23 -12.38
C GLU A 81 23.77 12.58 -11.86
N ILE A 82 24.50 11.55 -11.41
CA ILE A 82 25.94 11.65 -11.24
C ILE A 82 26.49 11.66 -12.68
N ASP A 83 26.97 12.82 -13.11
CA ASP A 83 27.82 13.01 -14.32
C ASP A 83 28.97 11.99 -14.36
#